data_AF-G7ZYF4-F1
#
_entry.id   AF-G7ZYF4-F1
#
_cell.length_a   1.000
_cell.length_b   1.000
_cell.length_c   1.000
_cell.angle_alpha   90.00
_cell.angle_beta   90.00
_cell.angle_gamma   90.00
#
_symmetry.space_group_name_H-M   'P 1'
#
loop_
_entity.id
_entity.type
_entity.pdbx_description
1 polymer ?
#
loop_
_entity_poly.entity_id
_entity_poly.type
_entity_poly.pdbx_seq_one_letter_code
_entity_poly.pdbx_strand_id
1 'polypeptide(L)'
;MAVINIGSSHSPDEEYIGDRNDKSSWFGESEIIDAFNQFSMDMKNIEKEIDRRNIDPKLRNRCGHGVSPYELLIPSSGCGATGRWVPNSATA
;
A
#
# COMPACT_ATOMS: atom_id res chain seq x y z
N MET A 1 -23.70 5.28 -7.74
CA MET A 1 -22.31 4.79 -7.81
C MET A 1 -21.23 5.87 -7.84
N ALA A 2 -21.56 7.17 -7.97
CA ALA A 2 -20.54 8.23 -8.02
C ALA A 2 -19.80 8.46 -6.69
N VAL A 3 -20.51 8.49 -5.55
CA VAL A 3 -19.91 8.78 -4.23
C VAL A 3 -18.88 7.71 -3.81
N ILE A 4 -19.18 6.44 -4.06
CA ILE A 4 -18.30 5.32 -3.71
C ILE A 4 -17.01 5.38 -4.56
N ASN A 5 -17.12 5.68 -5.86
CA ASN A 5 -15.96 5.79 -6.73
C ASN A 5 -15.06 6.98 -6.36
N ILE A 6 -15.64 8.10 -5.94
CA ILE A 6 -14.87 9.28 -5.51
C ILE A 6 -14.11 8.97 -4.21
N GLY A 7 -14.78 8.37 -3.22
CA GLY A 7 -14.13 8.00 -1.95
C GLY A 7 -13.15 6.83 -2.04
N SER A 8 -13.15 6.06 -3.13
CA SER A 8 -12.24 4.93 -3.34
C SER A 8 -11.09 5.24 -4.30
N SER A 9 -10.97 6.49 -4.75
CA SER A 9 -9.95 6.91 -5.71
C SER A 9 -8.78 7.60 -5.03
N HIS A 10 -7.56 7.18 -5.37
CA HIS A 10 -6.35 7.81 -4.87
C HIS A 10 -6.01 9.07 -5.63
N SER A 11 -5.60 10.10 -4.89
CA SER A 11 -4.97 11.28 -5.46
C SER A 11 -3.65 10.90 -6.14
N PRO A 12 -3.26 11.56 -7.25
CA PRO A 12 -1.91 11.44 -7.80
C PRO A 12 -0.81 11.82 -6.79
N ASP A 13 -1.14 12.66 -5.82
CA ASP A 13 -0.22 13.17 -4.79
C ASP A 13 -0.29 12.36 -3.47
N GLU A 14 -0.90 11.17 -3.49
CA GLU A 14 -1.05 10.33 -2.29
C GLU A 14 0.29 9.82 -1.77
N GLU A 15 0.50 9.92 -0.45
CA GLU A 15 1.65 9.30 0.23
C GLU A 15 1.25 7.98 0.90
N TYR A 16 1.88 6.90 0.46
CA TYR A 16 1.61 5.56 0.96
C TYR A 16 2.53 5.16 2.12
N ILE A 17 2.13 4.14 2.88
CA ILE A 17 2.94 3.61 3.96
C ILE A 17 4.31 3.15 3.47
N GLY A 18 5.36 3.63 4.13
CA GLY A 18 6.75 3.35 3.74
C GLY A 18 7.24 4.15 2.54
N ASP A 19 6.43 5.09 2.04
CA ASP A 19 6.83 6.14 1.11
C ASP A 19 6.65 7.53 1.73
N ARG A 20 7.52 8.47 1.35
CA ARG A 20 7.49 9.84 1.86
C ARG A 20 8.22 10.76 0.88
N ASN A 21 7.51 11.78 0.39
CA ASN A 21 8.10 12.73 -0.56
C ASN A 21 9.00 13.74 0.14
N ASP A 22 8.59 14.26 1.30
CA ASP A 22 9.38 15.22 2.07
C ASP A 22 10.20 14.57 3.19
N LYS A 23 11.50 14.41 2.93
CA LYS A 23 12.50 13.95 3.91
C LYS A 23 13.38 15.07 4.46
N SER A 24 13.11 16.33 4.09
CA SER A 24 13.95 17.48 4.48
C SER A 24 13.97 17.69 6.00
N SER A 25 12.87 17.34 6.67
CA SER A 25 12.75 17.41 8.13
C SER A 25 13.69 16.47 8.91
N TRP A 26 14.31 15.47 8.26
CA TRP A 26 15.26 14.54 8.87
C TRP A 26 16.71 14.82 8.44
N PHE A 27 16.97 15.98 7.84
CA PHE A 27 18.29 16.33 7.35
C PHE A 27 19.30 16.39 8.51
N GLY A 28 20.36 15.58 8.42
CA GLY A 28 21.39 15.46 9.47
C GLY A 28 21.16 14.33 10.48
N GLU A 29 20.00 13.67 10.45
CA GLU A 29 19.64 12.56 11.36
C GLU A 29 19.73 11.22 10.63
N SER A 30 20.94 10.68 10.44
CA SER A 30 21.17 9.46 9.65
C SER A 30 20.44 8.24 10.21
N GLU A 31 20.33 8.13 11.54
CA GLU A 31 19.63 7.01 12.20
C GLU A 31 18.14 6.95 11.83
N ILE A 32 17.47 8.10 11.74
CA ILE A 32 16.06 8.18 11.35
C ILE A 32 15.88 7.75 9.90
N ILE A 33 16.79 8.21 9.02
CA ILE A 33 16.76 7.87 7.59
C ILE A 33 16.97 6.37 7.40
N ASP A 34 17.92 5.77 8.11
CA ASP A 34 18.22 4.34 8.02
C ASP A 34 17.06 3.49 8.55
N ALA A 35 16.48 3.87 9.70
CA ALA A 35 15.30 3.19 10.25
C ALA A 35 14.10 3.27 9.29
N PHE A 36 13.87 4.43 8.67
CA PHE A 36 12.82 4.59 7.67
C PHE A 36 13.08 3.74 6.43
N ASN A 37 14.31 3.69 5.93
CA ASN A 37 14.67 2.85 4.79
C ASN A 37 14.44 1.36 5.08
N GLN A 38 14.79 0.90 6.27
CA GLN A 38 14.51 -0.47 6.70
C GLN A 38 12.99 -0.75 6.72
N PHE A 39 12.22 0.17 7.29
CA PHE A 39 10.76 0.08 7.28
C PHE A 39 10.17 0.03 5.86
N SER A 40 10.65 0.87 4.94
CA SER A 40 10.25 0.84 3.53
C SER A 40 10.58 -0.49 2.85
N MET A 41 11.72 -1.11 3.19
CA MET A 41 12.08 -2.43 2.68
C MET A 41 11.14 -3.52 3.22
N ASP A 42 10.78 -3.45 4.50
CA ASP A 42 9.86 -4.39 5.13
C ASP A 42 8.46 -4.30 4.50
N MET A 43 7.96 -3.10 4.21
CA MET A 43 6.70 -2.91 3.48
C MET A 43 6.73 -3.59 2.09
N LYS A 44 7.84 -3.46 1.34
CA LYS A 44 8.00 -4.15 0.05
C LYS A 44 8.04 -5.68 0.19
N ASN A 45 8.55 -6.19 1.31
CA ASN A 45 8.54 -7.63 1.59
C ASN A 45 7.14 -8.12 1.94
N ILE A 46 6.35 -7.32 2.67
CA ILE A 46 4.94 -7.62 2.96
C ILE A 46 4.13 -7.69 1.67
N GLU A 47 4.33 -6.76 0.74
CA GLU A 47 3.69 -6.79 -0.59
C GLU A 47 3.92 -8.14 -1.29
N LYS A 48 5.18 -8.59 -1.37
CA LYS A 48 5.54 -9.88 -1.96
C LYS A 48 4.91 -11.07 -1.22
N GLU A 49 4.82 -10.99 0.11
CA GLU A 49 4.19 -12.04 0.90
C GLU A 49 2.68 -12.10 0.67
N ILE A 50 2.01 -10.96 0.51
CA ILE A 50 0.58 -10.90 0.13
C ILE A 50 0.39 -11.54 -1.25
N ASP A 51 1.20 -11.19 -2.24
CA ASP A 51 1.15 -11.80 -3.58
C ASP A 51 1.34 -13.32 -3.51
N ARG A 52 2.34 -13.78 -2.77
CA ARG A 52 2.61 -15.21 -2.55
C ARG A 52 1.41 -15.92 -1.92
N ARG A 53 0.71 -15.27 -0.98
CA ARG A 53 -0.47 -15.83 -0.31
C ARG A 53 -1.70 -15.81 -1.21
N ASN A 54 -1.84 -14.83 -2.09
CA ASN A 54 -2.94 -14.75 -3.05
C ASN A 54 -2.90 -15.86 -4.09
N ILE A 55 -1.71 -16.33 -4.47
CA ILE A 55 -1.55 -17.45 -5.43
C ILE A 55 -1.58 -18.84 -4.76
N ASP A 56 -1.54 -18.93 -3.43
CA ASP A 56 -1.52 -20.22 -2.72
C ASP A 56 -2.92 -20.87 -2.74
N PRO A 57 -3.12 -22.00 -3.44
CA PRO A 57 -4.43 -22.64 -3.54
C PRO A 57 -4.94 -23.20 -2.21
N LYS A 58 -4.06 -23.36 -1.20
CA LYS A 58 -4.47 -23.76 0.16
C LYS A 58 -5.19 -22.64 0.88
N LEU A 59 -4.97 -21.38 0.51
CA LEU A 59 -5.56 -20.20 1.13
C LEU A 59 -6.85 -19.79 0.40
N ARG A 60 -7.90 -20.58 0.59
CA ARG A 60 -9.18 -20.49 -0.15
C ARG A 60 -9.96 -19.17 0.02
N ASN A 61 -9.66 -18.40 1.07
CA ASN A 61 -10.32 -17.12 1.36
C ASN A 61 -9.59 -15.92 0.75
N ARG A 62 -8.60 -16.16 -0.12
CA ARG A 62 -7.83 -15.10 -0.80
C ARG A 62 -8.39 -14.71 -2.16
N CYS A 63 -8.96 -15.68 -2.88
CA CYS A 63 -9.51 -15.53 -4.23
C CYS A 63 -10.84 -16.29 -4.32
N GLY A 64 -11.96 -15.57 -4.20
CA GLY A 64 -13.29 -16.15 -4.35
C GLY A 64 -13.69 -16.32 -5.81
N HIS A 65 -14.69 -17.15 -6.09
CA HIS A 65 -15.20 -17.30 -7.46
C HIS A 65 -15.80 -15.97 -7.96
N GLY A 66 -15.21 -15.38 -9.01
CA GLY A 66 -15.59 -14.06 -9.52
C GLY A 66 -15.14 -12.88 -8.65
N VAL A 67 -14.28 -13.10 -7.66
CA VAL A 67 -13.73 -12.05 -6.79
C VAL A 67 -12.24 -11.91 -7.05
N SER A 68 -11.77 -10.67 -7.20
CA SER A 68 -10.34 -10.36 -7.34
C SER A 68 -9.53 -10.90 -6.14
N PRO A 69 -8.24 -11.21 -6.31
CA PRO A 69 -7.36 -11.47 -5.19
C PRO A 69 -7.42 -10.36 -4.14
N TYR A 70 -7.06 -10.70 -2.91
CA TYR A 70 -7.06 -9.74 -1.83
C TYR A 70 -5.86 -8.81 -1.89
N GLU A 71 -6.15 -7.55 -2.18
CA GLU A 71 -5.11 -6.57 -2.45
C GLU A 71 -5.22 -5.35 -1.53
N LEU A 72 -6.28 -5.26 -0.71
CA LEU A 72 -6.58 -4.11 0.15
C LEU A 72 -5.48 -3.71 1.14
N LEU A 73 -4.55 -4.61 1.47
CA LEU A 73 -3.41 -4.31 2.36
C LEU A 73 -2.06 -4.34 1.64
N ILE A 74 -2.05 -4.29 0.32
CA ILE A 74 -0.82 -4.06 -0.43
C ILE A 74 -0.39 -2.61 -0.17
N PRO A 75 0.84 -2.38 0.33
CA PRO A 75 1.30 -1.04 0.72
C PRO A 75 1.31 -0.01 -0.41
N SER A 76 1.54 -0.45 -1.65
CA SER A 76 1.71 0.45 -2.80
C SER A 76 0.50 0.41 -3.76
N SER A 77 0.28 1.51 -4.47
CA SER A 77 -0.76 1.63 -5.51
C SER A 77 -0.40 2.64 -6.59
N GLY A 78 -1.06 2.53 -7.75
CA GLY A 78 -1.20 3.62 -8.71
C GLY A 78 -2.37 4.55 -8.37
N CYS A 79 -2.55 5.60 -9.18
CA CYS A 79 -3.66 6.55 -9.02
C CYS A 79 -5.02 5.94 -9.43
N GLY A 80 -6.11 6.49 -8.88
CA GLY A 80 -7.48 6.04 -9.17
C GLY A 80 -7.94 4.86 -8.31
N ALA A 81 -9.05 4.23 -8.70
CA ALA A 81 -9.68 3.15 -7.94
C ALA A 81 -9.12 1.76 -8.36
N THR A 82 -7.98 1.40 -7.79
CA THR A 82 -7.21 0.15 -8.04
C THR A 82 -7.61 -1.05 -7.15
N GLY A 83 -8.21 -0.82 -5.99
CA GLY A 83 -8.57 -1.83 -4.99
C GLY A 83 -7.40 -2.31 -4.09
N ARG A 84 -6.25 -1.62 -4.07
CA ARG A 84 -5.04 -2.02 -3.33
C ARG A 84 -4.33 -0.84 -2.70
N TRP A 85 -4.18 -0.71 -1.38
CA TRP A 85 -3.42 0.43 -0.82
C TRP A 85 -3.45 0.48 0.71
N VAL A 86 -2.44 1.11 1.29
CA VAL A 86 -2.48 1.64 2.66
C VAL A 86 -1.91 3.06 2.67
N PRO A 87 -2.76 4.11 2.69
CA PRO A 87 -2.29 5.50 2.77
C PRO A 87 -1.69 5.79 4.16
N ASN A 88 -0.77 6.76 4.23
CA ASN A 88 -0.20 7.20 5.51
C ASN A 88 -1.24 7.84 6.44
N SER A 89 -2.31 8.40 5.90
CA SER A 89 -3.34 9.12 6.65
C SER A 89 -4.73 8.92 6.03
N ALA A 90 -5.77 9.37 6.73
CA ALA A 90 -7.14 9.35 6.21
C ALA A 90 -7.36 10.56 5.29
N THR A 91 -7.37 10.32 3.97
CA THR A 91 -7.37 11.36 2.91
C THR A 91 -8.63 11.39 2.04
N ALA A 92 -9.51 10.38 2.11
CA ALA A 92 -10.73 10.25 1.29
C ALA A 92 -11.97 9.84 2.10
#